data_AF-A0A1B0BXF3-F1
#
_entry.id   AF-A0A1B0BXF3-F1
#
_cell.length_a   1.000
_cell.length_b   1.000
_cell.length_c   1.000
_cell.angle_alpha   90.00
_cell.angle_beta   90.00
_cell.angle_gamma   90.00
#
_symmetry.space_group_name_H-M   'P 1'
#
loop_
_entity.id
_entity.type
_entity.pdbx_description
1 polymer ?
#
loop_
_entity_poly.entity_id
_entity_poly.type
_entity_poly.pdbx_seq_one_letter_code
_entity_poly.pdbx_strand_id
1 'polypeptide(L)'
;MPSSNIYISNKTFDPFKNHIIRVKCVQSSMHYLINQPDLRPDKSECLRARQHDSDENVRTEAISGLAFIYRQTLCDANDLSEEVKLSIGWIKNKVMHGYYTPTLEYRLTVECLLITCLIPYKLGPKERMKKLYHMLGTLDDNASKAFIELQKNQMKTRKTVLWFACYNAEKTSSSNGETSANDDDNAAIGGFSTCMSCNAFAALENGN
;
A
#
# COMPACT_ATOMS: atom_id res chain seq x y z
N MET A 1 -55.69 -7.82 37.03
CA MET A 1 -54.51 -7.02 36.69
C MET A 1 -53.48 -7.96 36.06
N PRO A 2 -53.25 -7.92 34.74
CA PRO A 2 -52.28 -8.83 34.12
C PRO A 2 -50.87 -8.27 34.29
N SER A 3 -49.98 -9.08 34.85
CA SER A 3 -48.56 -8.78 34.95
C SER A 3 -47.94 -8.83 33.55
N SER A 4 -47.52 -7.69 33.03
CA SER A 4 -46.76 -7.57 31.80
C SER A 4 -45.36 -8.15 31.99
N ASN A 5 -45.15 -9.37 31.48
CA ASN A 5 -43.82 -9.95 31.31
C ASN A 5 -43.07 -9.13 30.25
N ILE A 6 -42.14 -8.28 30.69
CA ILE A 6 -41.15 -7.64 29.83
C ILE A 6 -40.14 -8.74 29.44
N TYR A 7 -40.32 -9.33 28.26
CA TYR A 7 -39.28 -10.14 27.64
C TYR A 7 -38.14 -9.19 27.22
N ILE A 8 -37.16 -8.99 28.11
CA ILE A 8 -35.86 -8.47 27.70
C ILE A 8 -35.22 -9.58 26.86
N SER A 9 -35.26 -9.44 25.53
CA SER A 9 -34.49 -10.34 24.67
C SER A 9 -33.00 -10.10 24.99
N ASN A 10 -32.41 -11.00 25.76
CA ASN A 10 -30.97 -11.04 25.97
C ASN A 10 -30.32 -11.44 24.63
N LYS A 11 -30.11 -10.47 23.74
CA LYS A 11 -29.15 -10.62 22.64
C LYS A 11 -27.78 -10.75 23.32
N THR A 12 -27.26 -11.97 23.41
CA THR A 12 -25.89 -12.24 23.85
C THR A 12 -24.94 -11.32 23.11
N PHE A 13 -24.20 -10.49 23.86
CA PHE A 13 -23.16 -9.64 23.30
C PHE A 13 -22.10 -10.54 22.66
N ASP A 14 -22.07 -10.56 21.34
CA ASP A 14 -21.03 -11.24 20.57
C ASP A 14 -19.93 -10.21 20.24
N PRO A 15 -18.79 -10.23 20.95
CA PRO A 15 -17.72 -9.26 20.74
C PRO A 15 -17.17 -9.29 19.30
N PHE A 16 -17.33 -10.41 18.59
CA PHE A 16 -16.84 -10.53 17.21
C PHE A 16 -17.75 -9.84 16.19
N LYS A 17 -18.97 -9.42 16.57
CA LYS A 17 -19.78 -8.51 15.73
C LYS A 17 -19.18 -7.11 15.67
N ASN A 18 -18.42 -6.69 16.68
CA ASN A 18 -17.78 -5.38 16.70
C ASN A 18 -16.53 -5.38 15.82
N HIS A 19 -16.53 -4.58 14.75
CA HIS A 19 -15.42 -4.50 13.82
C HIS A 19 -14.13 -3.99 14.46
N ILE A 20 -14.20 -3.12 15.48
CA ILE A 20 -13.03 -2.60 16.19
C ILE A 20 -12.28 -3.73 16.89
N ILE A 21 -13.02 -4.67 17.50
CA ILE A 21 -12.43 -5.85 18.15
C ILE A 21 -11.75 -6.73 17.10
N ARG A 22 -12.35 -6.90 15.93
CA ARG A 22 -11.76 -7.66 14.82
C ARG A 22 -10.49 -7.01 14.27
N VAL A 23 -10.46 -5.68 14.10
CA VAL A 23 -9.25 -4.92 13.74
C VAL A 23 -8.14 -5.15 14.77
N LYS A 24 -8.46 -5.07 16.07
CA LYS A 24 -7.49 -5.32 17.13
C LYS A 24 -6.96 -6.76 17.12
N CYS A 25 -7.81 -7.73 16.82
CA CYS A 25 -7.40 -9.11 16.66
C CYS A 25 -6.39 -9.29 15.50
N VAL A 26 -6.63 -8.62 14.37
CA VAL A 26 -5.69 -8.58 13.24
C VAL A 26 -4.35 -7.97 13.68
N GLN A 27 -4.38 -6.82 14.36
CA GLN A 27 -3.18 -6.14 14.87
C GLN A 27 -2.36 -7.00 15.82
N SER A 28 -3.01 -7.65 16.79
CA SER A 28 -2.35 -8.56 17.72
C SER A 28 -1.76 -9.78 17.00
N SER A 29 -2.47 -10.33 16.01
CA SER A 29 -1.99 -11.45 15.19
C SER A 29 -0.74 -11.06 14.42
N MET A 30 -0.73 -9.88 13.80
CA MET A 30 0.46 -9.35 13.12
C MET A 30 1.67 -9.28 14.05
N HIS A 31 1.51 -8.63 15.20
CA HIS A 31 2.61 -8.46 16.17
C HIS A 31 3.23 -9.81 16.57
N TYR A 32 2.38 -10.80 16.81
CA TYR A 32 2.83 -12.15 17.18
C TYR A 32 3.58 -12.86 16.05
N LEU A 33 3.09 -12.77 14.80
CA LEU A 33 3.71 -13.41 13.62
C LEU A 33 5.03 -12.77 13.18
N ILE A 34 5.18 -11.47 13.42
CA ILE A 34 6.42 -10.76 13.14
C ILE A 34 7.52 -11.24 14.08
N ASN A 35 7.19 -11.38 15.37
CA ASN A 35 8.16 -11.69 16.42
C ASN A 35 8.49 -13.19 16.55
N GLN A 36 7.73 -14.08 15.90
CA GLN A 36 7.99 -15.52 15.91
C GLN A 36 8.01 -16.08 14.47
N PRO A 37 9.18 -16.07 13.79
CA PRO A 37 9.27 -16.38 12.37
C PRO A 37 8.94 -17.84 12.01
N ASP A 38 9.15 -18.78 12.92
CA ASP A 38 8.90 -20.21 12.70
C ASP A 38 7.40 -20.53 12.51
N LEU A 39 6.52 -19.61 12.92
CA LEU A 39 5.06 -19.80 12.89
C LEU A 39 4.38 -19.13 11.69
N ARG A 40 5.15 -18.51 10.79
CA ARG A 40 4.62 -17.70 9.66
C ARG A 40 3.87 -18.50 8.59
N PRO A 41 4.33 -19.70 8.15
CA PRO A 41 3.67 -20.44 7.07
C PRO A 41 2.24 -20.84 7.46
N ASP A 42 2.06 -21.36 8.68
CA ASP A 42 0.79 -21.95 9.13
C ASP A 42 -0.23 -20.91 9.63
N LYS A 43 0.24 -19.78 10.18
CA LYS A 43 -0.66 -18.81 10.83
C LYS A 43 -1.01 -17.60 9.96
N SER A 44 -0.39 -17.40 8.79
CA SER A 44 -0.84 -16.35 7.85
C SER A 44 -2.27 -16.57 7.35
N GLU A 45 -2.77 -17.81 7.44
CA GLU A 45 -4.14 -18.19 7.11
C GLU A 45 -5.19 -17.46 7.98
N CYS A 46 -4.86 -17.09 9.22
CA CYS A 46 -5.79 -16.33 10.06
C CYS A 46 -6.05 -14.92 9.51
N LEU A 47 -5.03 -14.29 8.92
CA LEU A 47 -5.15 -13.00 8.24
C LEU A 47 -5.85 -13.17 6.89
N ARG A 48 -5.57 -14.26 6.18
CA ARG A 48 -6.22 -14.60 4.92
C ARG A 48 -7.74 -14.72 5.09
N ALA A 49 -8.20 -15.40 6.15
CA ALA A 49 -9.64 -15.53 6.45
C ALA A 49 -10.34 -14.16 6.64
N ARG A 50 -9.60 -13.12 7.08
CA ARG A 50 -10.13 -11.77 7.31
C ARG A 50 -10.14 -10.88 6.07
N GLN A 51 -9.60 -11.33 4.94
CA GLN A 51 -9.66 -10.57 3.68
C GLN A 51 -11.07 -10.43 3.12
N HIS A 52 -11.99 -11.30 3.52
CA HIS A 52 -13.39 -11.30 3.11
C HIS A 52 -14.32 -10.87 4.25
N ASP A 53 -13.80 -10.17 5.27
CA ASP A 53 -14.60 -9.63 6.36
C ASP A 53 -15.63 -8.61 5.82
N SER A 54 -16.79 -8.52 6.46
CA SER A 54 -17.85 -7.60 6.04
C SER A 54 -17.44 -6.13 6.20
N ASP A 55 -16.59 -5.85 7.19
CA ASP A 55 -16.10 -4.50 7.48
C ASP A 55 -14.82 -4.18 6.69
N GLU A 56 -14.80 -3.04 6.03
CA GLU A 56 -13.67 -2.63 5.19
C GLU A 56 -12.39 -2.39 5.98
N ASN A 57 -12.48 -1.80 7.17
CA ASN A 57 -11.30 -1.53 7.99
C ASN A 57 -10.61 -2.84 8.39
N VAL A 58 -11.39 -3.88 8.67
CA VAL A 58 -10.86 -5.22 8.97
C VAL A 58 -10.15 -5.81 7.74
N ARG A 59 -10.73 -5.67 6.54
CA ARG A 59 -10.10 -6.14 5.29
C ARG A 59 -8.80 -5.39 4.99
N THR A 60 -8.80 -4.07 5.16
CA THR A 60 -7.64 -3.18 4.95
C THR A 60 -6.51 -3.49 5.92
N GLU A 61 -6.83 -3.73 7.20
CA GLU A 61 -5.84 -4.13 8.20
C GLU A 61 -5.26 -5.53 7.88
N ALA A 62 -6.11 -6.47 7.46
CA ALA A 62 -5.70 -7.83 7.14
C ALA A 62 -4.72 -7.88 5.94
N ILE A 63 -5.00 -7.13 4.86
CA ILE A 63 -4.10 -7.06 3.71
C ILE A 63 -2.78 -6.36 4.06
N SER A 64 -2.83 -5.32 4.90
CA SER A 64 -1.64 -4.63 5.41
C SER A 64 -0.75 -5.57 6.22
N GLY A 65 -1.35 -6.42 7.04
CA GLY A 65 -0.61 -7.43 7.81
C GLY A 65 0.05 -8.50 6.98
N LEU A 66 -0.65 -9.01 5.96
CA LEU A 66 -0.05 -9.94 5.00
C LEU A 66 1.14 -9.29 4.28
N ALA A 67 0.99 -8.04 3.81
CA ALA A 67 2.07 -7.31 3.16
C ALA A 67 3.27 -7.09 4.10
N PHE A 68 3.04 -6.85 5.39
CA PHE A 68 4.12 -6.72 6.37
C PHE A 68 4.86 -8.05 6.60
N ILE A 69 4.14 -9.18 6.67
CA ILE A 69 4.74 -10.51 6.73
C ILE A 69 5.59 -10.77 5.48
N TYR A 70 5.08 -10.41 4.30
CA TYR A 70 5.83 -10.52 3.04
C TYR A 70 7.13 -9.72 3.09
N ARG A 71 7.06 -8.46 3.54
CA ARG A 71 8.25 -7.60 3.70
C ARG A 71 9.27 -8.22 4.64
N GLN A 72 8.86 -8.61 5.85
CA GLN A 72 9.80 -9.13 6.85
C GLN A 72 10.50 -10.42 6.37
N THR A 73 9.83 -11.19 5.52
CA THR A 73 10.31 -12.51 5.06
C THR A 73 11.17 -12.39 3.79
N LEU A 74 10.83 -11.52 2.84
CA LEU A 74 11.53 -11.38 1.55
C LEU A 74 12.37 -10.11 1.41
N CYS A 75 12.08 -9.08 2.20
CA CYS A 75 12.84 -7.84 2.22
C CYS A 75 13.94 -7.85 3.26
N ASP A 76 13.62 -8.26 4.48
CA ASP A 76 14.49 -8.04 5.65
C ASP A 76 15.28 -9.30 6.07
N ALA A 77 14.81 -10.51 5.75
CA ALA A 77 15.49 -11.76 6.09
C ALA A 77 16.21 -12.35 4.87
N ASN A 78 17.54 -12.53 4.97
CA ASN A 78 18.36 -13.07 3.88
C ASN A 78 18.53 -14.60 3.93
N ASP A 79 18.31 -15.24 5.09
CA ASP A 79 18.69 -16.65 5.34
C ASP A 79 17.50 -17.58 5.57
N LEU A 80 16.33 -17.29 4.98
CA LEU A 80 15.17 -18.17 5.09
C LEU A 80 15.15 -19.23 3.98
N SER A 81 14.69 -20.43 4.34
CA SER A 81 14.45 -21.54 3.41
C SER A 81 13.56 -21.11 2.24
N GLU A 82 13.86 -21.61 1.04
CA GLU A 82 13.05 -21.37 -0.16
C GLU A 82 11.59 -21.82 0.03
N GLU A 83 11.35 -22.85 0.84
CA GLU A 83 10.00 -23.31 1.18
C GLU A 83 9.16 -22.21 1.85
N VAL A 84 9.77 -21.46 2.78
CA VAL A 84 9.11 -20.35 3.46
C VAL A 84 8.80 -19.23 2.47
N LYS A 85 9.74 -18.94 1.54
CA LYS A 85 9.55 -17.91 0.51
C LYS A 85 8.39 -18.26 -0.43
N LEU A 86 8.25 -19.54 -0.79
CA LEU A 86 7.14 -20.03 -1.60
C LEU A 86 5.80 -19.95 -0.84
N SER A 87 5.78 -20.29 0.45
CA SER A 87 4.56 -20.31 1.27
C SER A 87 3.85 -18.94 1.35
N ILE A 88 4.60 -17.84 1.25
CA ILE A 88 4.07 -16.46 1.27
C ILE A 88 4.07 -15.79 -0.11
N GLY A 89 4.54 -16.48 -1.15
CA GLY A 89 4.70 -15.94 -2.50
C GLY A 89 3.40 -15.48 -3.14
N TRP A 90 2.25 -15.97 -2.69
CA TRP A 90 0.91 -15.57 -3.14
C TRP A 90 0.48 -14.17 -2.65
N ILE A 91 1.07 -13.67 -1.56
CA ILE A 91 0.66 -12.42 -0.91
C ILE A 91 0.80 -11.23 -1.87
N LYS A 92 1.92 -11.13 -2.60
CA LYS A 92 2.14 -10.05 -3.58
C LYS A 92 1.02 -10.00 -4.63
N ASN A 93 0.58 -11.14 -5.14
CA ASN A 93 -0.48 -11.21 -6.14
C ASN A 93 -1.79 -10.73 -5.54
N LYS A 94 -2.11 -11.19 -4.32
CA LYS A 94 -3.32 -10.80 -3.62
C LYS A 94 -3.38 -9.30 -3.30
N VAL A 95 -2.27 -8.70 -2.89
CA VAL A 95 -2.17 -7.23 -2.69
C VAL A 95 -2.44 -6.51 -4.01
N MET A 96 -1.80 -6.94 -5.11
CA MET A 96 -1.96 -6.30 -6.40
C MET A 96 -3.37 -6.46 -6.98
N HIS A 97 -4.00 -7.63 -6.87
CA HIS A 97 -5.40 -7.84 -7.27
C HIS A 97 -6.35 -6.87 -6.57
N GLY A 98 -5.99 -6.45 -5.35
CA GLY A 98 -6.72 -5.46 -4.59
C GLY A 98 -6.87 -4.11 -5.28
N TYR A 99 -6.00 -3.76 -6.23
CA TYR A 99 -6.07 -2.47 -6.93
C TYR A 99 -7.36 -2.30 -7.75
N TYR A 100 -7.98 -3.39 -8.19
CA TYR A 100 -9.23 -3.36 -8.93
C TYR A 100 -10.47 -3.26 -8.03
N THR A 101 -10.30 -3.31 -6.70
CA THR A 101 -11.41 -3.05 -5.78
C THR A 101 -11.88 -1.60 -5.96
N PRO A 102 -13.20 -1.36 -6.12
CA PRO A 102 -13.72 -0.04 -6.48
C PRO A 102 -13.55 1.03 -5.39
N THR A 103 -13.25 0.64 -4.14
CA THR A 103 -13.08 1.61 -3.05
C THR A 103 -11.75 2.35 -3.12
N LEU A 104 -11.81 3.67 -3.01
CA LEU A 104 -10.64 4.55 -3.02
C LEU A 104 -9.65 4.21 -1.89
N GLU A 105 -10.14 3.96 -0.68
CA GLU A 105 -9.31 3.61 0.47
C GLU A 105 -8.47 2.35 0.20
N TYR A 106 -9.09 1.33 -0.37
CA TYR A 106 -8.40 0.10 -0.71
C TYR A 106 -7.36 0.31 -1.81
N ARG A 107 -7.65 1.14 -2.83
CA ARG A 107 -6.68 1.50 -3.89
C ARG A 107 -5.47 2.25 -3.34
N LEU A 108 -5.70 3.26 -2.51
CA LEU A 108 -4.62 4.01 -1.85
C LEU A 108 -3.80 3.11 -0.92
N THR A 109 -4.45 2.18 -0.23
CA THR A 109 -3.77 1.17 0.58
C THR A 109 -2.82 0.33 -0.27
N VAL A 110 -3.26 -0.20 -1.42
CA VAL A 110 -2.40 -0.98 -2.31
C VAL A 110 -1.21 -0.15 -2.81
N GLU A 111 -1.44 1.10 -3.21
CA GLU A 111 -0.36 2.02 -3.62
C GLU A 111 0.67 2.23 -2.51
N CYS A 112 0.21 2.42 -1.27
CA CYS A 112 1.06 2.55 -0.10
C CYS A 112 1.84 1.26 0.21
N LEU A 113 1.17 0.09 0.19
CA LEU A 113 1.80 -1.20 0.48
C LEU A 113 2.85 -1.59 -0.56
N LEU A 114 2.66 -1.21 -1.83
CA LEU A 114 3.66 -1.43 -2.87
C LEU A 114 5.00 -0.77 -2.51
N ILE A 115 4.97 0.50 -2.08
CA ILE A 115 6.20 1.28 -1.80
C ILE A 115 6.74 1.07 -0.38
N THR A 116 5.93 0.60 0.56
CA THR A 116 6.34 0.42 1.97
C THR A 116 6.70 -1.02 2.30
N CYS A 117 6.05 -2.00 1.66
CA CYS A 117 6.15 -3.41 2.02
C CYS A 117 6.70 -4.29 0.89
N LEU A 118 6.10 -4.23 -0.31
CA LEU A 118 6.51 -5.11 -1.41
C LEU A 118 7.89 -4.71 -1.97
N ILE A 119 8.09 -3.41 -2.16
CA ILE A 119 9.34 -2.82 -2.64
C ILE A 119 9.66 -1.59 -1.78
N PRO A 120 10.23 -1.79 -0.57
CA PRO A 120 10.45 -0.70 0.36
C PRO A 120 11.35 0.40 -0.25
N TYR A 121 10.85 1.63 -0.32
CA TYR A 121 11.57 2.77 -0.91
C TYR A 121 12.88 3.10 -0.19
N LYS A 122 12.98 2.72 1.10
CA LYS A 122 14.15 2.91 1.96
C LYS A 122 15.37 2.10 1.52
N LEU A 123 15.18 1.07 0.68
CA LEU A 123 16.28 0.27 0.14
C LEU A 123 17.12 1.07 -0.87
N GLY A 124 18.40 0.73 -0.94
CA GLY A 124 19.32 1.31 -1.92
C GLY A 124 18.85 1.05 -3.37
N PRO A 125 19.19 1.92 -4.34
CA PRO A 125 18.66 1.82 -5.71
C PRO A 125 18.87 0.45 -6.38
N LYS A 126 20.05 -0.15 -6.20
CA LYS A 126 20.40 -1.47 -6.78
C LYS A 126 19.56 -2.60 -6.18
N GLU A 127 19.44 -2.65 -4.86
CA GLU A 127 18.66 -3.67 -4.16
C GLU A 127 17.17 -3.52 -4.43
N ARG A 128 16.67 -2.29 -4.42
CA ARG A 128 15.28 -1.95 -4.74
C ARG A 128 14.93 -2.42 -6.15
N MET A 129 15.81 -2.18 -7.11
CA MET A 129 15.62 -2.64 -8.48
C MET A 129 15.63 -4.17 -8.59
N LYS A 130 16.55 -4.85 -7.90
CA LYS A 130 16.57 -6.33 -7.84
C LYS A 130 15.25 -6.89 -7.31
N LYS A 131 14.71 -6.31 -6.23
CA LYS A 131 13.41 -6.73 -5.67
C LYS A 131 12.25 -6.45 -6.61
N LEU A 132 12.23 -5.28 -7.28
CA LEU A 132 11.23 -4.97 -8.29
C LEU A 132 11.22 -6.00 -9.43
N TYR A 133 12.38 -6.29 -10.04
CA TYR A 133 12.46 -7.28 -11.11
C TYR A 133 12.03 -8.68 -10.67
N HIS A 134 12.48 -9.12 -9.49
CA HIS A 134 12.09 -10.42 -8.96
C HIS A 134 10.58 -10.52 -8.69
N MET A 135 9.99 -9.47 -8.13
CA MET A 135 8.55 -9.40 -7.90
C MET A 135 7.80 -9.47 -9.24
N LEU A 136 8.15 -8.61 -10.21
CA LEU A 136 7.50 -8.55 -11.51
C LEU A 136 7.60 -9.86 -12.29
N GLY A 137 8.75 -10.55 -12.23
CA GLY A 137 8.94 -11.85 -12.89
C GLY A 137 8.14 -12.99 -12.27
N THR A 138 7.50 -12.78 -11.11
CA THR A 138 6.73 -13.80 -10.39
C THR A 138 5.28 -13.38 -10.11
N LEU A 139 4.83 -12.26 -10.69
CA LEU A 139 3.43 -11.86 -10.68
C LEU A 139 2.62 -12.72 -11.64
N ASP A 140 1.36 -13.00 -11.28
CA ASP A 140 0.40 -13.53 -12.24
C ASP A 140 -0.09 -12.44 -13.23
N ASP A 141 -0.78 -12.86 -14.29
CA ASP A 141 -1.25 -11.96 -15.34
C ASP A 141 -2.17 -10.86 -14.81
N ASN A 142 -3.05 -11.19 -13.85
CA ASN A 142 -4.02 -10.24 -13.31
C ASN A 142 -3.34 -9.21 -12.42
N ALA A 143 -2.40 -9.65 -11.58
CA ALA A 143 -1.58 -8.78 -10.75
C ALA A 143 -0.67 -7.89 -11.60
N SER A 144 -0.16 -8.40 -12.73
CA SER A 144 0.63 -7.63 -13.69
C SER A 144 -0.20 -6.52 -14.34
N LYS A 145 -1.44 -6.81 -14.75
CA LYS A 145 -2.38 -5.78 -15.26
C LYS A 145 -2.70 -4.73 -14.21
N ALA A 146 -2.94 -5.15 -12.97
CA ALA A 146 -3.18 -4.24 -11.85
C ALA A 146 -1.99 -3.32 -11.59
N PHE A 147 -0.76 -3.86 -11.65
CA PHE A 147 0.46 -3.09 -11.53
C PHE A 147 0.59 -2.03 -12.63
N ILE A 148 0.35 -2.41 -13.89
CA ILE A 148 0.41 -1.48 -15.02
C ILE A 148 -0.62 -0.36 -14.87
N GLU A 149 -1.85 -0.69 -14.49
CA GLU A 149 -2.92 0.30 -14.30
C GLU A 149 -2.61 1.25 -13.15
N LEU A 150 -2.04 0.73 -12.05
CA LEU A 150 -1.54 1.53 -10.94
C LEU A 150 -0.50 2.54 -11.41
N GLN A 151 0.50 2.11 -12.18
CA GLN A 151 1.54 3.00 -12.68
C GLN A 151 0.97 4.07 -13.63
N LYS A 152 0.05 3.70 -14.52
CA LYS A 152 -0.65 4.65 -15.40
C LYS A 152 -1.40 5.72 -14.59
N ASN A 153 -2.09 5.32 -13.53
CA ASN A 153 -2.81 6.26 -12.68
C ASN A 153 -1.87 7.15 -11.88
N GLN A 154 -0.75 6.64 -11.37
CA GLN A 154 0.28 7.50 -10.75
C GLN A 154 0.81 8.55 -11.74
N MET A 155 1.04 8.17 -13.00
CA MET A 155 1.50 9.10 -14.03
C MET A 155 0.46 10.18 -14.35
N LYS A 156 -0.83 9.81 -14.44
CA LYS A 156 -1.94 10.78 -14.61
C LYS A 156 -1.96 11.76 -13.43
N THR A 157 -1.93 11.26 -12.20
CA THR A 157 -1.92 12.10 -10.99
C THR A 157 -0.73 13.05 -10.97
N ARG A 158 0.48 12.58 -11.31
CA ARG A 158 1.69 13.43 -11.38
C ARG A 158 1.53 14.56 -12.40
N LYS A 159 0.99 14.28 -13.59
CA LYS A 159 0.74 15.30 -14.63
C LYS A 159 -0.27 16.34 -14.15
N THR A 160 -1.36 15.89 -13.53
CA THR A 160 -2.38 16.79 -12.98
C THR A 160 -1.82 17.69 -11.88
N VAL A 161 -1.09 17.12 -10.91
CA VAL A 161 -0.47 17.89 -9.82
C VAL A 161 0.56 18.88 -10.35
N LEU A 162 1.39 18.47 -11.31
CA LEU A 162 2.35 19.35 -11.96
C LEU A 162 1.65 20.53 -12.66
N TRP A 163 0.58 20.26 -13.40
CA TRP A 163 -0.21 21.30 -14.06
C TRP A 163 -0.77 22.32 -13.04
N PHE A 164 -1.36 21.84 -11.93
CA PHE A 164 -1.84 22.71 -10.86
C PHE A 164 -0.72 23.53 -10.21
N ALA A 165 0.45 22.92 -9.98
CA ALA A 165 1.60 23.62 -9.39
C ALA A 165 2.09 24.75 -10.31
N CYS A 166 2.22 24.51 -11.61
CA CYS A 166 2.58 25.53 -12.60
C CYS A 166 1.55 26.66 -12.65
N TYR A 167 0.26 26.32 -12.72
CA TYR A 167 -0.82 27.32 -12.72
C TYR A 167 -0.80 28.23 -11.48
N ASN A 168 -0.55 27.66 -10.30
CA ASN A 168 -0.45 28.44 -9.07
C ASN A 168 0.81 29.32 -9.02
N ALA A 169 1.94 28.83 -9.55
CA ALA A 169 3.17 29.62 -9.64
C ALA A 169 2.97 30.88 -10.53
N GLU A 170 2.29 30.73 -11.66
CA GLU A 170 1.92 31.84 -12.55
C GLU A 170 1.05 32.86 -11.80
N LYS A 171 0.03 32.42 -11.07
CA LYS A 171 -0.83 33.31 -10.27
C LYS A 171 -0.09 34.07 -9.18
N THR A 172 0.88 33.44 -8.50
CA THR A 172 1.70 34.12 -7.49
C THR A 172 2.63 35.18 -8.08
N SER A 173 3.04 35.04 -9.35
CA SER A 173 3.85 36.04 -10.05
C SER A 173 3.05 37.25 -10.53
N SER A 174 1.74 37.12 -10.76
CA SER A 174 0.87 38.22 -11.17
C SER A 174 0.28 39.04 -10.00
N SER A 175 0.43 38.61 -8.75
CA SER A 175 -0.08 39.33 -7.56
C SER A 175 0.98 40.14 -6.79
N ASN A 176 2.27 40.05 -7.14
CA ASN A 176 3.36 40.76 -6.45
C ASN A 176 3.88 41.99 -7.22
N GLY A 177 3.11 42.50 -8.19
CA GLY A 177 3.42 43.72 -8.91
C GLY A 177 3.01 44.98 -8.16
N GLU A 178 3.54 45.19 -6.94
CA GLU A 178 3.74 46.49 -6.29
C GLU A 178 4.31 46.24 -4.87
N THR A 179 5.65 46.22 -4.74
CA THR A 179 6.44 47.06 -3.81
C THR A 179 7.93 46.76 -4.03
N SER A 180 8.71 47.83 -3.96
CA SER A 180 10.12 48.01 -4.34
C SER A 180 11.15 46.97 -3.90
N ALA A 181 12.12 46.80 -4.81
CA ALA A 181 13.50 46.32 -4.67
C ALA A 181 14.09 46.32 -3.25
N ASN A 182 14.73 45.20 -2.90
CA ASN A 182 16.05 45.16 -2.28
C ASN A 182 16.74 43.85 -2.68
N ASP A 183 17.95 44.01 -3.20
CA ASP A 183 18.91 42.93 -3.48
C ASP A 183 19.38 42.30 -2.16
N ASP A 184 19.50 40.97 -2.16
CA ASP A 184 20.64 40.19 -1.64
C ASP A 184 20.23 38.79 -1.16
N ASP A 185 21.02 37.83 -1.64
CA ASP A 185 21.30 36.51 -1.09
C ASP A 185 20.35 35.30 -1.27
N ASN A 186 20.97 34.30 -1.91
CA ASN A 186 20.96 32.86 -1.63
C ASN A 186 20.12 31.90 -2.50
N ALA A 187 20.85 31.36 -3.49
CA ALA A 187 20.94 29.95 -3.89
C ALA A 187 20.04 28.91 -3.19
N ALA A 188 19.41 28.09 -4.04
CA ALA A 188 19.14 26.65 -3.93
C ALA A 188 17.68 26.29 -4.23
N ILE A 189 17.31 26.25 -5.51
CA ILE A 189 16.20 25.41 -5.98
C ILE A 189 16.81 24.29 -6.83
N GLY A 190 17.63 23.49 -6.17
CA GLY A 190 18.08 22.20 -6.68
C GLY A 190 17.16 21.11 -6.16
N GLY A 191 16.52 20.37 -7.07
CA GLY A 191 16.06 19.01 -6.74
C GLY A 191 14.56 18.75 -6.73
N PHE A 192 13.83 19.09 -7.81
CA PHE A 192 12.75 18.19 -8.21
C PHE A 192 13.38 16.97 -8.89
N SER A 193 13.83 16.03 -8.06
CA SER A 193 14.25 14.69 -8.48
C SER A 193 13.09 14.05 -9.25
N THR A 194 13.15 14.12 -10.58
CA THR A 194 12.32 13.32 -11.46
C THR A 194 12.61 11.87 -11.09
N CYS A 195 11.64 11.19 -10.47
CA CYS A 195 11.86 9.80 -10.09
C CYS A 195 12.19 9.02 -11.37
N MET A 196 13.34 8.34 -11.40
CA MET A 196 13.86 7.65 -12.59
C MET A 196 12.87 6.64 -13.19
N SER A 197 11.85 6.21 -12.45
CA SER A 197 10.75 5.39 -12.98
C SER A 197 9.86 6.09 -14.01
N CYS A 198 9.85 7.44 -14.08
CA CYS A 198 9.12 8.17 -15.11
C CYS A 198 9.79 8.07 -16.50
N ASN A 199 11.13 8.05 -16.56
CA ASN A 199 11.85 8.00 -17.84
C ASN A 199 11.85 6.60 -18.46
N ALA A 200 11.83 5.55 -17.64
CA ALA A 200 11.84 4.17 -18.14
C ALA A 200 10.50 3.76 -18.80
N PHE A 201 9.36 4.31 -18.37
CA PHE A 201 8.05 3.96 -18.95
C PHE A 201 7.67 4.86 -20.14
N ALA A 202 8.08 6.13 -20.15
CA ALA A 202 7.89 7.02 -21.30
C ALA A 202 8.66 6.56 -22.55
N ALA A 203 9.74 5.78 -22.38
CA ALA A 203 10.48 5.16 -23.48
C ALA A 203 9.77 3.93 -24.09
N LEU A 204 8.87 3.27 -23.35
CA LEU A 204 8.12 2.10 -23.83
C LEU A 204 6.84 2.47 -24.60
N GLU A 205 6.27 3.66 -24.38
CA GLU A 205 5.11 4.14 -25.15
C GLU A 205 5.50 4.79 -26.50
N ASN A 206 6.80 4.97 -26.79
CA ASN A 206 7.30 5.62 -28.01
C ASN A 206 8.23 4.76 -28.89
N GLY A 207 8.21 3.42 -28.73
CA GLY A 207 9.04 2.51 -29.52
C GLY A 207 8.21 1.48 -30.26
N ASN A 208 8.10 1.66 -31.59
CA ASN A 208 7.70 0.73 -32.67
C ASN A 208 7.10 -0.63 -32.28
#